data_AF-A0AAN7LV67-F1
#
_entry.id   AF-A0AAN7LV67-F1
#
_cell.length_a   1.000
_cell.length_b   1.000
_cell.length_c   1.000
_cell.angle_alpha   90.00
_cell.angle_beta   90.00
_cell.angle_gamma   90.00
#
_symmetry.space_group_name_H-M   'P 1'
#
loop_
_entity.id
_entity.type
_entity.pdbx_description
1 polymer ?
#
loop_
_entity_poly.entity_id
_entity_poly.type
_entity_poly.pdbx_seq_one_letter_code
_entity_poly.pdbx_strand_id
1 'polypeptide(L)'
;MSSHPLPSSSNGECQQPDSASQSTPLPISWPPEDRLSLEWIEDLMSKLDWASRNLDPTDLPTLLSVGVFDRLVLVGSKILHKEPNCVRIDGGSKVVVVGDVHGQLHDVLFLLKDAGFPGEERIFVFNGDYVDRGAWGLETFLLLLAWKVFMPERVYLLRGNHESKYCTSVYGFEKEVMTKYGDKGKHVYRKCLMCFEGLPLASLIGGRVFTAHGGLFRGIPVTSSKRSKGKKNRRVILNPESNSALSLGTLEELSKARRSVLDPPWEGLNLIPGDVLWSDPSMTPGLSPNKERGIGLLWGPDCTEEFLKQFQLKVLVFIIFYYTIFLVF
;
A
#
# COMPACT_ATOMS: atom_id res chain seq x y z
N MET A 1 8.12 61.70 -52.39
CA MET A 1 7.18 60.64 -51.96
C MET A 1 7.86 59.31 -52.24
N SER A 2 8.61 58.83 -51.26
CA SER A 2 9.46 57.65 -51.41
C SER A 2 9.44 56.91 -50.08
N SER A 3 9.02 55.66 -50.18
CA SER A 3 8.70 54.69 -49.13
C SER A 3 9.90 54.37 -48.25
N HIS A 4 9.75 54.54 -46.94
CA HIS A 4 10.65 53.97 -45.93
C HIS A 4 10.43 52.46 -45.83
N PRO A 5 11.48 51.62 -45.88
CA PRO A 5 11.38 50.19 -45.59
C PRO A 5 11.43 49.92 -44.07
N LEU A 6 10.61 48.95 -43.64
CA LEU A 6 10.56 48.40 -42.28
C LEU A 6 11.87 47.65 -41.92
N PRO A 7 12.28 47.62 -40.63
CA PRO A 7 13.48 46.93 -40.21
C PRO A 7 13.26 45.41 -40.12
N SER A 8 14.27 44.66 -40.58
CA SER A 8 14.39 43.21 -40.50
C SER A 8 14.52 42.71 -39.07
N SER A 9 13.62 41.83 -38.64
CA SER A 9 13.72 41.09 -37.39
C SER A 9 14.83 40.03 -37.48
N SER A 10 15.86 40.17 -36.65
CA SER A 10 16.89 39.15 -36.44
C SER A 10 16.27 37.92 -35.76
N ASN A 11 16.32 36.78 -36.44
CA ASN A 11 16.06 35.47 -35.84
C ASN A 11 17.14 35.18 -34.79
N GLY A 12 16.82 35.42 -33.53
CA GLY A 12 17.57 34.86 -32.41
C GLY A 12 17.25 33.37 -32.34
N GLU A 13 18.17 32.54 -32.83
CA GLU A 13 18.16 31.11 -32.55
C GLU A 13 18.28 30.93 -31.03
N CYS A 14 17.16 30.54 -30.41
CA CYS A 14 17.15 30.06 -29.04
C CYS A 14 17.91 28.73 -29.03
N GLN A 15 19.19 28.78 -28.64
CA GLN A 15 19.99 27.59 -28.39
C GLN A 15 19.27 26.77 -27.30
N GLN A 16 18.72 25.63 -27.69
CA GLN A 16 18.28 24.61 -26.74
C GLN A 16 19.49 24.20 -25.91
N PRO A 17 19.37 24.08 -24.57
CA PRO A 17 20.47 23.61 -23.77
C PRO A 17 20.82 22.18 -24.21
N ASP A 18 22.10 21.95 -24.43
CA ASP A 18 22.69 20.70 -24.87
C ASP A 18 22.03 19.50 -24.17
N SER A 19 21.43 18.61 -24.97
CA SER A 19 21.02 17.29 -24.51
C SER A 19 22.28 16.51 -24.16
N ALA A 20 22.72 16.60 -22.90
CA ALA A 20 23.72 15.69 -22.38
C ALA A 20 23.24 14.27 -22.69
N SER A 21 24.01 13.54 -23.49
CA SER A 21 23.76 12.14 -23.82
C SER A 21 23.72 11.36 -22.50
N GLN A 22 22.53 11.11 -21.95
CA GLN A 22 22.41 10.33 -20.73
C GLN A 22 22.75 8.89 -21.10
N SER A 23 23.98 8.48 -20.75
CA SER A 23 24.42 7.10 -20.89
C SER A 23 23.44 6.18 -20.16
N THR A 24 23.03 5.09 -20.80
CA THR A 24 22.20 4.06 -20.18
C THR A 24 22.86 3.59 -18.88
N PRO A 25 22.16 3.65 -17.73
CA PRO A 25 22.72 3.23 -16.46
C PRO A 25 23.00 1.72 -16.48
N LEU A 26 24.00 1.30 -15.71
CA LEU A 26 24.27 -0.12 -15.51
C LEU A 26 23.08 -0.82 -14.84
N PRO A 27 22.80 -2.10 -15.16
CA PRO A 27 21.76 -2.87 -14.50
C PRO A 27 21.93 -2.85 -12.97
N ILE A 28 20.81 -2.87 -12.26
CA ILE A 28 20.79 -3.01 -10.80
C ILE A 28 21.30 -4.42 -10.49
N SER A 29 22.31 -4.51 -9.63
CA SER A 29 22.82 -5.77 -9.10
C SER A 29 22.37 -5.93 -7.65
N TRP A 30 22.13 -7.17 -7.23
CA TRP A 30 21.89 -7.46 -5.83
C TRP A 30 23.20 -7.26 -5.04
N PRO A 31 23.19 -6.59 -3.88
CA PRO A 31 24.44 -6.23 -3.21
C PRO A 31 25.16 -7.46 -2.64
N PRO A 32 26.49 -7.36 -2.47
CA PRO A 32 27.26 -8.40 -1.79
C PRO A 32 26.76 -8.58 -0.35
N GLU A 33 26.98 -9.76 0.21
CA GLU A 33 26.62 -10.10 1.61
C GLU A 33 25.12 -10.08 1.94
N ASP A 34 24.23 -9.98 0.94
CA ASP A 34 22.77 -9.96 1.12
C ASP A 34 22.27 -8.79 2.02
N ARG A 35 22.99 -7.66 2.01
CA ARG A 35 22.64 -6.46 2.80
C ARG A 35 22.48 -5.24 1.90
N LEU A 36 21.30 -4.62 1.95
CA LEU A 36 21.08 -3.32 1.30
C LEU A 36 21.80 -2.22 2.10
N SER A 37 22.28 -1.19 1.39
CA SER A 37 22.86 0.02 1.94
C SER A 37 22.06 1.24 1.48
N LEU A 38 22.29 2.40 2.09
CA LEU A 38 21.69 3.67 1.63
C LEU A 38 22.08 3.96 0.17
N GLU A 39 23.36 3.77 -0.17
CA GLU A 39 23.88 3.94 -1.54
C GLU A 39 23.13 3.04 -2.55
N TRP A 40 22.83 1.79 -2.16
CA TRP A 40 22.06 0.88 -3.02
C TRP A 40 20.63 1.37 -3.24
N ILE A 41 20.00 1.91 -2.19
CA ILE A 41 18.64 2.46 -2.27
C ILE A 41 18.61 3.72 -3.14
N GLU A 42 19.59 4.62 -2.98
CA GLU A 42 19.71 5.83 -3.80
C GLU A 42 19.98 5.49 -5.27
N ASP A 43 20.82 4.49 -5.55
CA ASP A 43 21.06 3.95 -6.89
C ASP A 43 19.77 3.37 -7.49
N LEU A 44 19.00 2.58 -6.72
CA LEU A 44 17.68 2.08 -7.14
C LEU A 44 16.74 3.24 -7.49
N MET A 45 16.61 4.24 -6.61
CA MET A 45 15.76 5.41 -6.84
C MET A 45 16.14 6.15 -8.12
N SER A 46 17.42 6.43 -8.32
CA SER A 46 17.92 7.13 -9.51
C SER A 46 17.68 6.34 -10.78
N LYS A 47 17.91 5.02 -10.75
CA LYS A 47 17.73 4.15 -11.91
C LYS A 47 16.26 3.97 -12.29
N LEU A 48 15.36 3.86 -11.31
CA LEU A 48 13.93 3.79 -11.55
C LEU A 48 13.38 5.12 -12.10
N ASP A 49 13.84 6.27 -11.59
CA ASP A 49 13.49 7.59 -12.17
C ASP A 49 13.97 7.71 -13.61
N TRP A 50 15.22 7.33 -13.88
CA TRP A 50 15.76 7.34 -15.24
C TRP A 50 14.96 6.42 -16.18
N ALA A 51 14.71 5.17 -15.76
CA ALA A 51 13.98 4.20 -16.59
C ALA A 51 12.55 4.65 -16.89
N SER A 52 11.87 5.23 -15.91
CA SER A 52 10.50 5.72 -16.08
C SER A 52 10.34 6.79 -17.18
N ARG A 53 11.44 7.46 -17.56
CA ARG A 53 11.46 8.54 -18.55
C ARG A 53 12.10 8.13 -19.88
N ASN A 54 12.99 7.14 -19.86
CA ASN A 54 13.89 6.84 -20.98
C ASN A 54 13.80 5.40 -21.50
N LEU A 55 13.22 4.47 -20.73
CA LEU A 55 13.18 3.06 -21.08
C LEU A 55 11.77 2.67 -21.54
N ASP A 56 11.67 1.91 -22.63
CA ASP A 56 10.39 1.27 -22.97
C ASP A 56 10.00 0.33 -21.82
N PRO A 57 8.72 0.25 -21.41
CA PRO A 57 8.31 -0.62 -20.31
C PRO A 57 8.75 -2.08 -20.50
N THR A 58 8.78 -2.58 -21.75
CA THR A 58 9.19 -3.95 -22.06
C THR A 58 10.68 -4.21 -21.82
N ASP A 59 11.50 -3.16 -21.75
CA ASP A 59 12.93 -3.24 -21.52
C ASP A 59 13.30 -3.12 -20.03
N LEU A 60 12.35 -2.92 -19.11
CA LEU A 60 12.62 -2.87 -17.66
C LEU A 60 13.50 -4.03 -17.14
N PRO A 61 13.37 -5.29 -17.62
CA PRO A 61 14.22 -6.40 -17.17
C PRO A 61 15.70 -6.25 -17.49
N THR A 62 16.06 -5.38 -18.45
CA THR A 62 17.46 -5.04 -18.75
C THR A 62 18.10 -4.23 -17.62
N LEU A 63 17.31 -3.42 -16.92
CA LEU A 63 17.74 -2.65 -15.75
C LEU A 63 17.53 -3.43 -14.45
N LEU A 64 16.35 -4.04 -14.26
CA LEU A 64 15.96 -4.76 -13.06
C LEU A 64 15.66 -6.22 -13.41
N SER A 65 16.69 -7.06 -13.35
CA SER A 65 16.54 -8.47 -13.70
C SER A 65 15.58 -9.22 -12.76
N VAL A 66 14.97 -10.30 -13.27
CA VAL A 66 14.11 -11.20 -12.47
C VAL A 66 14.86 -11.76 -11.25
N GLY A 67 16.17 -11.95 -11.34
CA GLY A 67 16.98 -12.42 -10.20
C GLY A 67 17.03 -11.42 -9.04
N VAL A 68 17.21 -10.14 -9.35
CA VAL A 68 17.19 -9.07 -8.33
C VAL A 68 15.79 -8.90 -7.76
N PHE A 69 14.77 -8.91 -8.62
CA PHE A 69 13.37 -8.91 -8.20
C PHE A 69 13.06 -10.06 -7.23
N ASP A 70 13.42 -11.30 -7.59
CA ASP A 70 13.12 -12.49 -6.79
C ASP A 70 13.80 -12.42 -5.42
N ARG A 71 15.04 -11.90 -5.34
CA ARG A 71 15.76 -11.74 -4.08
C ARG A 71 15.11 -10.66 -3.20
N LEU A 72 14.81 -9.49 -3.77
CA LEU A 72 14.16 -8.41 -3.05
C LEU A 72 12.81 -8.84 -2.48
N VAL A 73 11.95 -9.42 -3.33
CA VAL A 73 10.62 -9.88 -2.90
C VAL A 73 10.71 -11.00 -1.89
N LEU A 74 11.66 -11.94 -2.02
CA LEU A 74 11.85 -13.01 -1.04
C LEU A 74 12.25 -12.46 0.34
N VAL A 75 13.23 -11.56 0.39
CA VAL A 75 13.71 -10.99 1.66
C VAL A 75 12.63 -10.12 2.30
N GLY A 76 12.00 -9.23 1.51
CA GLY A 76 10.90 -8.39 1.98
C GLY A 76 9.71 -9.21 2.49
N SER A 77 9.29 -10.24 1.75
CA SER A 77 8.21 -11.14 2.18
C SER A 77 8.51 -11.81 3.51
N LYS A 78 9.75 -12.28 3.74
CA LYS A 78 10.15 -12.91 5.01
C LYS A 78 10.03 -11.96 6.21
N ILE A 79 10.27 -10.67 6.01
CA ILE A 79 10.12 -9.65 7.05
C ILE A 79 8.62 -9.46 7.31
N LEU A 80 7.84 -9.13 6.27
CA LEU A 80 6.42 -8.84 6.38
C LEU A 80 5.62 -10.00 7.01
N HIS A 81 5.91 -11.25 6.65
CA HIS A 81 5.23 -12.42 7.22
C HIS A 81 5.46 -12.62 8.73
N LYS A 82 6.53 -12.05 9.29
CA LYS A 82 6.81 -12.12 10.74
C LYS A 82 6.15 -10.99 11.53
N GLU A 83 5.71 -9.92 10.86
CA GLU A 83 5.09 -8.79 11.52
C GLU A 83 3.66 -9.12 11.99
N PRO A 84 3.20 -8.57 13.13
CA PRO A 84 1.82 -8.75 13.59
C PRO A 84 0.81 -8.07 12.66
N ASN A 85 -0.48 -8.38 12.79
CA ASN A 85 -1.53 -7.70 12.00
C ASN A 85 -1.62 -6.21 12.28
N CYS A 86 -1.35 -5.81 13.52
CA CYS A 86 -1.23 -4.42 13.93
C CYS A 86 0.19 -4.19 14.43
N VAL A 87 1.01 -3.50 13.63
CA VAL A 87 2.40 -3.17 14.00
C VAL A 87 2.40 -2.05 15.04
N ARG A 88 3.30 -2.14 16.01
CA ARG A 88 3.48 -1.11 17.04
C ARG A 88 4.68 -0.26 16.69
N ILE A 89 4.51 1.04 16.76
CA ILE A 89 5.54 2.03 16.46
C ILE A 89 5.69 2.87 17.71
N ASP A 90 6.86 2.82 18.33
CA ASP A 90 7.11 3.51 19.59
C ASP A 90 7.12 5.04 19.40
N GLY A 91 6.72 5.75 20.45
CA GLY A 91 6.82 7.22 20.47
C GLY A 91 8.26 7.63 20.75
N GLY A 92 8.82 8.52 19.92
CA GLY A 92 10.18 9.05 20.11
C GLY A 92 10.83 9.60 18.85
N SER A 93 10.43 9.08 17.68
CA SER A 93 10.82 9.59 16.37
C SER A 93 9.64 10.31 15.70
N LYS A 94 9.92 11.19 14.74
CA LYS A 94 8.89 11.75 13.85
C LYS A 94 8.34 10.61 12.97
N VAL A 95 7.01 10.48 12.89
CA VAL A 95 6.37 9.44 12.08
C VAL A 95 5.64 10.07 10.90
N VAL A 96 6.14 9.83 9.69
CA VAL A 96 5.49 10.26 8.44
C VAL A 96 4.53 9.16 7.99
N VAL A 97 3.24 9.43 8.08
CA VAL A 97 2.21 8.56 7.48
C VAL A 97 2.02 8.97 6.02
N VAL A 98 1.92 8.00 5.11
CA VAL A 98 1.72 8.24 3.67
C VAL A 98 0.48 7.46 3.24
N GLY A 99 -0.44 8.15 2.58
CA GLY A 99 -1.66 7.54 2.02
C GLY A 99 -1.41 6.86 0.67
N ASP A 100 -2.44 6.83 -0.17
CA ASP A 100 -2.40 6.20 -1.50
C ASP A 100 -1.25 6.76 -2.34
N VAL A 101 -0.58 5.86 -3.05
CA VAL A 101 0.45 6.23 -4.02
C VAL A 101 0.13 5.75 -5.43
N HIS A 102 -0.62 4.65 -5.60
CA HIS A 102 -1.17 4.20 -6.88
C HIS A 102 -0.21 4.28 -8.08
N GLY A 103 0.99 3.71 -7.92
CA GLY A 103 2.01 3.68 -8.97
C GLY A 103 2.53 5.05 -9.40
N GLN A 104 2.38 6.10 -8.59
CA GLN A 104 2.94 7.44 -8.81
C GLN A 104 4.39 7.52 -8.31
N LEU A 105 5.29 6.81 -9.00
CA LEU A 105 6.70 6.71 -8.62
C LEU A 105 7.36 8.09 -8.39
N HIS A 106 7.12 9.05 -9.26
CA HIS A 106 7.76 10.38 -9.17
C HIS A 106 7.32 11.15 -7.92
N ASP A 107 6.07 11.00 -7.51
CA ASP A 107 5.55 11.63 -6.30
C ASP A 107 6.15 10.98 -5.05
N VAL A 108 6.34 9.66 -5.05
CA VAL A 108 7.04 8.94 -3.97
C VAL A 108 8.51 9.35 -3.89
N LEU A 109 9.20 9.47 -5.02
CA LEU A 109 10.59 9.95 -5.06
C LEU A 109 10.71 11.38 -4.55
N PHE A 110 9.79 12.27 -4.94
CA PHE A 110 9.73 13.63 -4.45
C PHE A 110 9.46 13.67 -2.94
N LEU A 111 8.44 12.94 -2.46
CA LEU A 111 8.08 12.84 -1.04
C LEU A 111 9.24 12.38 -0.19
N LEU A 112 9.98 11.34 -0.60
CA LEU A 112 11.13 10.84 0.15
C LEU A 112 12.25 11.88 0.25
N LYS A 113 12.48 12.66 -0.82
CA LYS A 113 13.48 13.74 -0.85
C LYS A 113 13.06 14.94 0.00
N ASP A 114 11.79 15.35 -0.12
CA ASP A 114 11.24 16.52 0.56
C ASP A 114 11.03 16.29 2.06
N ALA A 115 10.40 15.16 2.42
CA ALA A 115 10.21 14.79 3.81
C ALA A 115 11.55 14.46 4.48
N GLY A 116 12.54 13.97 3.72
CA GLY A 116 13.78 13.38 4.21
C GLY A 116 13.65 11.88 4.41
N PHE A 117 14.71 11.13 4.14
CA PHE A 117 14.68 9.66 4.14
C PHE A 117 14.44 9.04 5.53
N PRO A 118 13.95 7.78 5.57
CA PRO A 118 13.90 7.00 6.81
C PRO A 118 15.27 6.98 7.50
N GLY A 119 15.27 7.09 8.84
CA GLY A 119 16.49 7.17 9.63
C GLY A 119 16.21 7.12 11.13
N GLU A 120 17.21 7.44 11.96
CA GLU A 120 17.07 7.38 13.42
C GLU A 120 15.91 8.23 13.96
N GLU A 121 15.77 9.44 13.43
CA GLU A 121 14.76 10.41 13.87
C GLU A 121 13.44 10.31 13.11
N ARG A 122 13.34 9.43 12.09
CA ARG A 122 12.22 9.42 11.16
C ARG A 122 11.78 8.03 10.74
N ILE A 123 10.50 7.77 10.99
CA ILE A 123 9.80 6.55 10.62
C ILE A 123 8.79 6.87 9.52
N PHE A 124 8.62 5.96 8.56
CA PHE A 124 7.57 6.02 7.56
C PHE A 124 6.56 4.90 7.76
N VAL A 125 5.29 5.24 7.65
CA VAL A 125 4.17 4.30 7.60
C VAL A 125 3.42 4.54 6.30
N PHE A 126 3.60 3.67 5.33
CA PHE A 126 2.81 3.70 4.11
C PHE A 126 1.53 2.89 4.31
N ASN A 127 0.38 3.53 4.12
CA ASN A 127 -0.93 3.01 4.50
C ASN A 127 -1.64 2.27 3.34
N GLY A 128 -0.88 1.51 2.54
CA GLY A 128 -1.40 0.69 1.44
C GLY A 128 -1.55 1.42 0.10
N ASP A 129 -2.12 0.70 -0.87
CA ASP A 129 -2.44 1.19 -2.22
C ASP A 129 -1.23 1.70 -2.99
N TYR A 130 -0.27 0.78 -3.14
CA TYR A 130 1.00 0.98 -3.83
C TYR A 130 0.87 0.91 -5.35
N VAL A 131 -0.04 0.07 -5.81
CA VAL A 131 -0.17 -0.37 -7.20
C VAL A 131 -1.48 0.12 -7.82
N ASP A 132 -1.68 -0.26 -9.09
CA ASP A 132 -2.82 0.12 -9.94
C ASP A 132 -2.92 1.62 -10.24
N ARG A 133 -3.78 1.97 -11.22
CA ARG A 133 -4.09 3.32 -11.72
C ARG A 133 -2.91 4.04 -12.39
N GLY A 134 -1.77 4.18 -11.72
CA GLY A 134 -0.53 4.73 -12.28
C GLY A 134 0.25 3.70 -13.11
N ALA A 135 1.23 4.19 -13.88
CA ALA A 135 2.01 3.36 -14.80
C ALA A 135 3.23 2.67 -14.17
N TRP A 136 3.57 3.02 -12.92
CA TRP A 136 4.77 2.58 -12.22
C TRP A 136 4.46 1.88 -10.90
N GLY A 137 3.39 1.08 -10.85
CA GLY A 137 3.00 0.33 -9.66
C GLY A 137 4.10 -0.62 -9.20
N LEU A 138 4.75 -1.32 -10.14
CA LEU A 138 5.79 -2.29 -9.81
C LEU A 138 7.03 -1.62 -9.23
N GLU A 139 7.51 -0.57 -9.88
CA GLU A 139 8.67 0.22 -9.45
C GLU A 139 8.41 0.86 -8.08
N THR A 140 7.21 1.42 -7.89
CA THR A 140 6.78 2.02 -6.62
C THR A 140 6.80 1.00 -5.50
N PHE A 141 6.15 -0.16 -5.69
CA PHE A 141 6.12 -1.21 -4.68
C PHE A 141 7.53 -1.74 -4.36
N LEU A 142 8.37 -1.97 -5.38
CA LEU A 142 9.72 -2.49 -5.17
C LEU A 142 10.65 -1.49 -4.47
N LEU A 143 10.52 -0.19 -4.76
CA LEU A 143 11.24 0.86 -4.04
C LEU A 143 10.87 0.86 -2.55
N LEU A 144 9.58 0.84 -2.24
CA LEU A 144 9.11 0.81 -0.85
C LEU A 144 9.51 -0.49 -0.13
N LEU A 145 9.46 -1.63 -0.83
CA LEU A 145 9.92 -2.91 -0.29
C LEU A 145 11.44 -2.92 -0.04
N ALA A 146 12.23 -2.25 -0.88
CA ALA A 146 13.66 -2.10 -0.66
C ALA A 146 13.95 -1.27 0.59
N TRP A 147 13.24 -0.16 0.79
CA TRP A 147 13.29 0.61 2.03
C TRP A 147 12.89 -0.23 3.26
N LYS A 148 11.87 -1.08 3.13
CA LYS A 148 11.48 -2.03 4.19
C LYS A 148 12.59 -3.04 4.50
N VAL A 149 13.28 -3.56 3.49
CA VAL A 149 14.38 -4.51 3.67
C VAL A 149 15.59 -3.84 4.30
N PHE A 150 15.91 -2.60 3.89
CA PHE A 150 17.05 -1.85 4.42
C PHE A 150 16.83 -1.39 5.86
N MET A 151 15.65 -0.83 6.17
CA MET A 151 15.32 -0.30 7.50
C MET A 151 13.98 -0.85 8.02
N PRO A 152 13.91 -2.14 8.40
CA PRO A 152 12.65 -2.80 8.77
C PRO A 152 11.96 -2.21 10.00
N GLU A 153 12.70 -1.51 10.87
CA GLU A 153 12.18 -0.84 12.07
C GLU A 153 11.91 0.66 11.86
N ARG A 154 12.14 1.17 10.64
CA ARG A 154 11.87 2.58 10.26
C ARG A 154 10.88 2.72 9.12
N VAL A 155 10.59 1.63 8.40
CA VAL A 155 9.65 1.65 7.28
C VAL A 155 8.62 0.55 7.52
N TYR A 156 7.35 0.95 7.57
CA TYR A 156 6.22 0.05 7.74
C TYR A 156 5.32 0.15 6.52
N LEU A 157 4.98 -1.01 5.95
CA LEU A 157 4.13 -1.13 4.78
C LEU A 157 2.84 -1.82 5.21
N LEU A 158 1.74 -1.07 5.26
CA LEU A 158 0.43 -1.63 5.55
C LEU A 158 -0.24 -2.10 4.26
N ARG A 159 -1.26 -2.93 4.38
CA ARG A 159 -2.01 -3.43 3.24
C ARG A 159 -3.11 -2.46 2.87
N GLY A 160 -3.21 -2.12 1.59
CA GLY A 160 -4.37 -1.46 1.00
C GLY A 160 -5.30 -2.46 0.32
N ASN A 161 -6.44 -1.98 -0.16
CA ASN A 161 -7.37 -2.84 -0.88
C ASN A 161 -6.86 -3.18 -2.29
N HIS A 162 -5.99 -2.36 -2.88
CA HIS A 162 -5.36 -2.63 -4.16
C HIS A 162 -4.27 -3.70 -4.10
N GLU A 163 -3.74 -4.04 -2.93
CA GLU A 163 -2.88 -5.22 -2.73
C GLU A 163 -3.70 -6.52 -2.63
N SER A 164 -4.62 -6.73 -3.57
CA SER A 164 -5.50 -7.90 -3.73
C SER A 164 -5.52 -8.37 -5.18
N LYS A 165 -5.82 -9.64 -5.42
CA LYS A 165 -5.84 -10.18 -6.79
C LYS A 165 -6.98 -9.57 -7.60
N TYR A 166 -8.12 -9.35 -6.97
CA TYR A 166 -9.26 -8.71 -7.60
C TYR A 166 -8.88 -7.32 -8.14
N CYS A 167 -8.36 -6.44 -7.27
CA CYS A 167 -8.02 -5.08 -7.70
C CYS A 167 -6.93 -5.09 -8.76
N THR A 168 -5.83 -5.81 -8.55
CA THR A 168 -4.71 -5.78 -9.50
C THR A 168 -5.06 -6.32 -10.89
N SER A 169 -6.03 -7.23 -10.97
CA SER A 169 -6.53 -7.73 -12.25
C SER A 169 -7.44 -6.72 -12.96
N VAL A 170 -8.23 -5.98 -12.19
CA VAL A 170 -9.23 -5.02 -12.72
C VAL A 170 -8.60 -3.65 -13.05
N TYR A 171 -7.69 -3.16 -12.23
CA TYR A 171 -7.20 -1.78 -12.27
C TYR A 171 -5.80 -1.59 -12.88
N GLY A 172 -5.21 -2.67 -13.41
CA GLY A 172 -4.14 -2.59 -14.40
C GLY A 172 -2.78 -3.12 -13.97
N PHE A 173 -2.52 -3.37 -12.69
CA PHE A 173 -1.22 -3.85 -12.22
C PHE A 173 -0.84 -5.22 -12.82
N GLU A 174 -1.79 -6.16 -12.97
CA GLU A 174 -1.51 -7.44 -13.62
C GLU A 174 -1.02 -7.20 -15.06
N LYS A 175 -1.70 -6.34 -15.81
CA LYS A 175 -1.32 -5.99 -17.18
C LYS A 175 0.04 -5.29 -17.23
N GLU A 176 0.30 -4.35 -16.31
CA GLU A 176 1.57 -3.65 -16.17
C GLU A 176 2.73 -4.63 -16.03
N VAL A 177 2.63 -5.58 -15.10
CA VAL A 177 3.67 -6.58 -14.84
C VAL A 177 3.87 -7.53 -16.03
N MET A 178 2.77 -7.94 -16.69
CA MET A 178 2.86 -8.77 -17.89
C MET A 178 3.55 -8.06 -19.05
N THR A 179 3.27 -6.78 -19.26
CA THR A 179 3.94 -5.99 -20.29
C THR A 179 5.42 -5.82 -19.98
N LYS A 180 5.78 -5.47 -18.73
CA LYS A 180 7.16 -5.17 -18.36
C LYS A 180 8.08 -6.39 -18.39
N TYR A 181 7.58 -7.56 -18.03
CA TYR A 181 8.43 -8.77 -17.90
C TYR A 181 8.14 -9.86 -18.95
N GLY A 182 7.25 -9.61 -19.91
CA GLY A 182 6.91 -10.53 -20.99
C GLY A 182 6.63 -11.96 -20.48
N ASP A 183 7.39 -12.93 -20.99
CA ASP A 183 7.27 -14.35 -20.61
C ASP A 183 7.45 -14.62 -19.10
N LYS A 184 8.13 -13.73 -18.39
CA LYS A 184 8.34 -13.81 -16.93
C LYS A 184 7.27 -13.06 -16.13
N GLY A 185 6.39 -12.30 -16.77
CA GLY A 185 5.36 -11.50 -16.11
C GLY A 185 4.45 -12.29 -15.17
N LYS A 186 4.00 -13.49 -15.58
CA LYS A 186 3.19 -14.39 -14.71
C LYS A 186 3.90 -14.76 -13.42
N HIS A 187 5.21 -14.99 -13.48
CA HIS A 187 6.02 -15.32 -12.31
C HIS A 187 6.17 -14.12 -11.38
N VAL A 188 6.52 -12.96 -11.95
CA VAL A 188 6.69 -11.70 -11.21
C VAL A 188 5.38 -11.30 -10.52
N TYR A 189 4.26 -11.30 -11.24
CA TYR A 189 2.95 -10.96 -10.68
C TYR A 189 2.56 -11.90 -9.53
N ARG A 190 2.71 -13.22 -9.71
CA ARG A 190 2.44 -14.19 -8.64
C ARG A 190 3.29 -13.93 -7.40
N LYS A 191 4.55 -13.55 -7.57
CA LYS A 191 5.45 -13.22 -6.45
C LYS A 191 5.03 -11.95 -5.73
N CYS A 192 4.56 -10.93 -6.44
CA CYS A 192 3.95 -9.74 -5.83
C CYS A 192 2.72 -10.11 -4.98
N LEU A 193 1.80 -10.90 -5.53
CA LEU A 193 0.60 -11.35 -4.81
C LEU A 193 0.95 -12.11 -3.52
N MET A 194 1.94 -13.03 -3.58
CA MET A 194 2.42 -13.73 -2.38
C MET A 194 3.06 -12.79 -1.35
N CYS A 195 3.67 -11.69 -1.79
CA CYS A 195 4.22 -10.68 -0.89
C CYS A 195 3.10 -9.89 -0.20
N PHE A 196 2.04 -9.53 -0.94
CA PHE A 196 0.88 -8.80 -0.43
C PHE A 196 0.15 -9.53 0.70
N GLU A 197 0.08 -10.86 0.67
CA GLU A 197 -0.48 -11.68 1.75
C GLU A 197 0.23 -11.46 3.10
N GLY A 198 1.48 -11.02 3.08
CA GLY A 198 2.30 -10.75 4.25
C GLY A 198 2.11 -9.37 4.87
N LEU A 199 1.53 -8.40 4.15
CA LEU A 199 1.42 -7.00 4.60
C LEU A 199 0.53 -6.86 5.86
N PRO A 200 1.00 -6.23 6.94
CA PRO A 200 0.17 -5.87 8.10
C PRO A 200 -1.10 -5.09 7.73
N LEU A 201 -2.15 -5.22 8.54
CA LEU A 201 -3.44 -4.59 8.29
C LEU A 201 -3.56 -3.18 8.90
N ALA A 202 -2.82 -2.90 9.97
CA ALA A 202 -2.92 -1.65 10.71
C ALA A 202 -1.60 -1.30 11.42
N SER A 203 -1.50 -0.07 11.92
CA SER A 203 -0.46 0.33 12.88
C SER A 203 -1.03 1.04 14.10
N LEU A 204 -0.28 0.96 15.21
CA LEU A 204 -0.51 1.73 16.43
C LEU A 204 0.75 2.53 16.77
N ILE A 205 0.70 3.83 16.50
CA ILE A 205 1.81 4.77 16.69
C ILE A 205 1.69 5.45 18.06
N GLY A 206 2.78 5.38 18.84
CA GLY A 206 2.89 5.99 20.17
C GLY A 206 1.82 5.53 21.16
N GLY A 207 1.16 4.39 20.90
CA GLY A 207 0.00 3.93 21.67
C GLY A 207 -1.24 4.84 21.60
N ARG A 208 -1.27 5.83 20.69
CA ARG A 208 -2.30 6.88 20.65
C ARG A 208 -2.92 7.11 19.27
N VAL A 209 -2.24 6.74 18.20
CA VAL A 209 -2.72 6.93 16.83
C VAL A 209 -2.88 5.57 16.17
N PHE A 210 -4.09 5.24 15.76
CA PHE A 210 -4.37 4.01 15.01
C PHE A 210 -4.47 4.32 13.53
N THR A 211 -3.78 3.56 12.69
CA THR A 211 -3.84 3.70 11.23
C THR A 211 -4.31 2.41 10.59
N ALA A 212 -5.20 2.53 9.62
CA ALA A 212 -5.68 1.44 8.77
C ALA A 212 -6.02 2.02 7.40
N HIS A 213 -6.01 1.21 6.35
CA HIS A 213 -6.29 1.71 5.00
C HIS A 213 -7.74 2.23 4.88
N GLY A 214 -8.72 1.34 5.01
CA GLY A 214 -10.14 1.68 5.01
C GLY A 214 -10.59 2.27 6.34
N GLY A 215 -10.29 1.61 7.47
CA GLY A 215 -10.57 2.17 8.80
C GLY A 215 -11.14 1.17 9.81
N LEU A 216 -12.34 1.45 10.31
CA LEU A 216 -12.98 0.65 11.36
C LEU A 216 -13.50 -0.71 10.84
N PHE A 217 -13.65 -1.66 11.76
CA PHE A 217 -14.02 -3.04 11.46
C PHE A 217 -15.02 -3.61 12.46
N ARG A 218 -15.80 -4.62 12.05
CA ARG A 218 -16.78 -5.26 12.93
C ARG A 218 -16.14 -6.32 13.82
N GLY A 219 -16.74 -6.53 14.99
CA GLY A 219 -16.45 -7.69 15.85
C GLY A 219 -17.00 -8.97 15.24
N ILE A 220 -16.42 -10.12 15.61
CA ILE A 220 -16.92 -11.42 15.16
C ILE A 220 -18.13 -11.79 16.01
N PRO A 221 -19.30 -12.09 15.42
CA PRO A 221 -20.46 -12.51 16.20
C PRO A 221 -20.11 -13.78 16.98
N VAL A 222 -20.18 -13.72 18.32
CA VAL A 222 -20.04 -14.89 19.17
C VAL A 222 -21.27 -15.76 18.94
N THR A 223 -21.17 -16.73 18.03
CA THR A 223 -22.16 -17.81 17.99
C THR A 223 -22.01 -18.58 19.28
N SER A 224 -22.96 -18.43 20.20
CA SER A 224 -22.99 -19.24 21.42
C SER A 224 -23.07 -20.70 20.98
N SER A 225 -21.96 -21.44 21.05
CA SER A 225 -21.97 -22.88 20.82
C SER A 225 -22.64 -23.54 22.03
N LYS A 226 -23.97 -23.42 22.15
CA LYS A 226 -24.73 -24.36 22.96
C LYS A 226 -24.64 -25.70 22.26
N ARG A 227 -23.62 -26.48 22.63
CA ARG A 227 -23.40 -27.85 22.20
C ARG A 227 -24.52 -28.70 22.81
N SER A 228 -25.71 -28.67 22.22
CA SER A 228 -26.73 -29.67 22.51
C SER A 228 -26.23 -30.98 21.91
N LYS A 229 -25.80 -31.91 22.78
CA LYS A 229 -25.58 -33.32 22.40
C LYS A 229 -26.89 -33.86 21.82
N GLY A 230 -27.00 -33.95 20.49
CA GLY A 230 -28.18 -34.55 19.88
C GLY A 230 -28.32 -34.35 18.38
N LYS A 231 -28.10 -35.45 17.64
CA LYS A 231 -28.51 -35.76 16.25
C LYS A 231 -27.76 -35.07 15.08
N LYS A 232 -27.10 -35.96 14.31
CA LYS A 232 -26.48 -35.75 12.99
C LYS A 232 -27.50 -35.22 11.97
N ASN A 233 -26.98 -34.44 11.03
CA ASN A 233 -27.60 -33.91 9.81
C ASN A 233 -28.57 -32.74 9.99
N ARG A 234 -28.00 -31.53 10.07
CA ARG A 234 -28.64 -30.31 9.55
C ARG A 234 -27.59 -29.51 8.78
N ARG A 235 -27.84 -29.25 7.49
CA ARG A 235 -27.15 -28.20 6.72
C ARG A 235 -27.32 -26.89 7.51
N VAL A 236 -26.21 -26.22 7.80
CA VAL A 236 -26.21 -24.88 8.37
C VAL A 236 -26.69 -23.95 7.26
N ILE A 237 -27.98 -23.60 7.29
CA ILE A 237 -28.50 -22.46 6.54
C ILE A 237 -28.19 -21.25 7.41
N LEU A 238 -27.18 -20.48 7.04
CA LEU A 238 -26.96 -19.15 7.58
C LEU A 238 -28.14 -18.30 7.11
N ASN A 239 -29.03 -17.94 8.04
CA ASN A 239 -30.12 -17.03 7.77
C ASN A 239 -29.51 -15.60 7.73
N PRO A 240 -29.56 -14.85 6.61
CA PRO A 240 -28.91 -13.54 6.52
C PRO A 240 -29.64 -12.44 7.34
N GLU A 241 -30.79 -12.76 7.94
CA GLU A 241 -31.68 -11.80 8.59
C GLU A 241 -31.78 -12.01 10.12
N SER A 242 -30.75 -12.54 10.78
CA SER A 242 -30.65 -12.27 12.22
C SER A 242 -30.10 -10.86 12.39
N ASN A 243 -30.96 -9.93 12.81
CA ASN A 243 -30.64 -8.60 13.35
C ASN A 243 -29.72 -8.69 14.60
N SER A 244 -28.56 -9.35 14.52
CA SER A 244 -27.47 -9.08 15.44
C SER A 244 -26.94 -7.71 15.06
N ALA A 245 -27.22 -6.71 15.88
CA ALA A 245 -26.67 -5.38 15.71
C ALA A 245 -25.16 -5.48 15.46
N LEU A 246 -24.67 -4.88 14.38
CA LEU A 246 -23.24 -4.78 14.10
C LEU A 246 -22.58 -4.05 15.27
N SER A 247 -21.46 -4.56 15.75
CA SER A 247 -20.66 -3.93 16.79
C SER A 247 -19.22 -3.75 16.32
N LEU A 248 -18.52 -2.76 16.88
CA LEU A 248 -17.10 -2.56 16.62
C LEU A 248 -16.27 -3.74 17.08
N GLY A 249 -15.22 -4.05 16.33
CA GLY A 249 -14.24 -5.08 16.67
C GLY A 249 -13.18 -4.57 17.65
N THR A 250 -12.53 -5.51 18.30
CA THR A 250 -11.44 -5.24 19.25
C THR A 250 -10.07 -5.39 18.61
N LEU A 251 -9.06 -4.73 19.18
CA LEU A 251 -7.66 -4.93 18.77
C LEU A 251 -7.18 -6.38 18.98
N GLU A 252 -7.76 -7.10 19.94
CA GLU A 252 -7.49 -8.53 20.13
C GLU A 252 -8.03 -9.37 18.96
N GLU A 253 -9.25 -9.10 18.50
CA GLU A 253 -9.80 -9.75 17.30
C GLU A 253 -8.99 -9.42 16.05
N LEU A 254 -8.58 -8.16 15.87
CA LEU A 254 -7.69 -7.75 14.78
C LEU A 254 -6.36 -8.54 14.82
N SER A 255 -5.79 -8.75 16.00
CA SER A 255 -4.54 -9.51 16.15
C SER A 255 -4.68 -10.98 15.71
N LYS A 256 -5.90 -11.54 15.76
CA LYS A 256 -6.22 -12.92 15.39
C LYS A 256 -6.76 -13.08 13.97
N ALA A 257 -7.04 -11.97 13.27
CA ALA A 257 -7.57 -11.98 11.92
C ALA A 257 -6.62 -12.71 10.95
N ARG A 258 -7.18 -13.49 10.01
CA ARG A 258 -6.36 -14.20 9.02
C ARG A 258 -6.09 -13.29 7.82
N ARG A 259 -5.02 -12.51 7.91
CA ARG A 259 -4.65 -11.54 6.85
C ARG A 259 -4.08 -12.16 5.58
N SER A 260 -3.57 -13.39 5.64
CA SER A 260 -2.92 -14.07 4.50
C SER A 260 -3.88 -14.49 3.39
N VAL A 261 -5.14 -14.08 3.45
CA VAL A 261 -6.11 -14.29 2.38
C VAL A 261 -5.97 -13.12 1.42
N LEU A 262 -5.63 -13.42 0.17
CA LEU A 262 -5.33 -12.39 -0.83
C LEU A 262 -6.57 -11.55 -1.19
N ASP A 263 -7.71 -12.19 -1.44
CA ASP A 263 -8.98 -11.49 -1.60
C ASP A 263 -9.83 -11.71 -0.35
N PRO A 264 -10.02 -10.69 0.51
CA PRO A 264 -10.83 -10.84 1.71
C PRO A 264 -12.25 -11.29 1.38
N PRO A 265 -12.81 -12.26 2.11
CA PRO A 265 -14.17 -12.72 1.85
C PRO A 265 -15.18 -11.66 2.30
N TRP A 266 -16.30 -11.55 1.57
CA TRP A 266 -17.45 -10.71 1.95
C TRP A 266 -18.43 -11.42 2.90
N GLU A 267 -18.27 -12.73 3.12
CA GLU A 267 -19.09 -13.55 4.01
C GLU A 267 -18.25 -14.51 4.88
N GLY A 268 -18.86 -15.07 5.92
CA GLY A 268 -18.22 -16.00 6.84
C GLY A 268 -17.55 -15.33 8.04
N LEU A 269 -16.48 -15.93 8.55
CA LEU A 269 -15.88 -15.56 9.86
C LEU A 269 -14.62 -14.69 9.74
N ASN A 270 -14.04 -14.54 8.55
CA ASN A 270 -12.81 -13.77 8.34
C ASN A 270 -13.10 -12.41 7.68
N LEU A 271 -14.04 -11.65 8.25
CA LEU A 271 -14.51 -10.38 7.68
C LEU A 271 -13.61 -9.19 8.03
N ILE A 272 -12.86 -9.26 9.14
CA ILE A 272 -12.02 -8.15 9.63
C ILE A 272 -11.05 -7.63 8.56
N PRO A 273 -10.29 -8.47 7.81
CA PRO A 273 -9.42 -7.94 6.76
C PRO A 273 -10.20 -7.19 5.66
N GLY A 274 -11.41 -7.65 5.32
CA GLY A 274 -12.26 -6.94 4.36
C GLY A 274 -12.68 -5.57 4.90
N ASP A 275 -13.15 -5.51 6.14
CA ASP A 275 -13.58 -4.25 6.75
C ASP A 275 -12.41 -3.26 6.93
N VAL A 276 -11.25 -3.71 7.40
CA VAL A 276 -10.07 -2.85 7.59
C VAL A 276 -9.61 -2.23 6.28
N LEU A 277 -9.79 -2.94 5.15
CA LEU A 277 -9.32 -2.51 3.84
C LEU A 277 -10.38 -1.73 3.03
N TRP A 278 -11.68 -1.92 3.27
CA TRP A 278 -12.74 -1.42 2.38
C TRP A 278 -13.82 -0.57 3.04
N SER A 279 -13.79 -0.41 4.36
CA SER A 279 -14.81 0.42 5.02
C SER A 279 -14.61 1.90 4.70
N ASP A 280 -15.69 2.69 4.75
CA ASP A 280 -15.68 4.15 4.60
C ASP A 280 -16.43 4.83 5.76
N PRO A 281 -16.09 6.07 6.13
CA PRO A 281 -16.86 6.83 7.12
C PRO A 281 -18.22 7.25 6.53
N SER A 282 -19.16 7.53 7.41
CA SER A 282 -20.46 8.09 7.09
C SER A 282 -20.82 9.20 8.06
N MET A 283 -21.68 10.13 7.63
CA MET A 283 -22.29 11.12 8.53
C MET A 283 -23.43 10.52 9.36
N THR A 284 -23.95 9.35 8.97
CA THR A 284 -25.03 8.66 9.67
C THR A 284 -24.47 7.89 10.87
N PRO A 285 -25.00 8.08 12.10
CA PRO A 285 -24.57 7.30 13.25
C PRO A 285 -24.75 5.78 13.10
N GLY A 286 -23.85 5.02 13.73
CA GLY A 286 -23.87 3.57 13.78
C GLY A 286 -23.05 2.88 12.68
N LEU A 287 -23.12 1.55 12.68
CA LEU A 287 -22.47 0.68 11.69
C LEU A 287 -23.49 0.12 10.70
N SER A 288 -23.15 0.12 9.42
CA SER A 288 -23.94 -0.56 8.38
C SER A 288 -23.05 -1.19 7.31
N PRO A 289 -23.53 -2.19 6.55
CA PRO A 289 -22.76 -2.74 5.43
C PRO A 289 -22.52 -1.68 4.35
N ASN A 290 -21.31 -1.66 3.79
CA ASN A 290 -20.98 -0.78 2.68
C ASN A 290 -21.48 -1.37 1.34
N LYS A 291 -22.70 -0.99 0.96
CA LYS A 291 -23.34 -1.46 -0.28
C LYS A 291 -22.69 -0.90 -1.54
N GLU A 292 -22.05 0.26 -1.46
CA GLU A 292 -21.39 0.91 -2.60
C GLU A 292 -20.11 0.16 -2.98
N ARG A 293 -19.30 -0.21 -1.98
CA ARG A 293 -18.09 -1.03 -2.18
C ARG A 293 -18.41 -2.51 -2.42
N GLY A 294 -19.55 -2.99 -1.93
CA GLY A 294 -19.92 -4.41 -1.95
C GLY A 294 -19.21 -5.27 -0.89
N ILE A 295 -18.31 -4.67 -0.10
CA ILE A 295 -17.58 -5.26 1.03
C ILE A 295 -17.24 -4.15 2.03
N GLY A 296 -17.01 -4.51 3.29
CA GLY A 296 -16.68 -3.53 4.34
C GLY A 296 -17.92 -2.91 4.99
N LEU A 297 -17.69 -1.79 5.69
CA LEU A 297 -18.68 -1.08 6.50
C LEU A 297 -18.76 0.39 6.14
N LEU A 298 -19.91 0.98 6.44
CA LEU A 298 -20.04 2.40 6.69
C LEU A 298 -20.09 2.61 8.20
N TRP A 299 -19.30 3.53 8.75
CA TRP A 299 -19.30 3.85 10.18
C TRP A 299 -19.56 5.33 10.47
N GLY A 300 -20.40 5.61 11.45
CA GLY A 300 -20.73 6.96 11.89
C GLY A 300 -19.68 7.62 12.79
N PRO A 301 -19.84 8.93 13.10
CA PRO A 301 -18.95 9.64 14.02
C PRO A 301 -18.97 9.05 15.44
N ASP A 302 -20.11 8.52 15.88
CA ASP A 302 -20.29 7.82 17.16
C ASP A 302 -19.42 6.58 17.28
N CYS A 303 -19.30 5.80 16.19
CA CYS A 303 -18.43 4.63 16.14
C CYS A 303 -16.95 5.02 16.23
N THR A 304 -16.56 6.13 15.60
CA THR A 304 -15.20 6.67 15.74
C THR A 304 -14.93 7.08 17.19
N GLU A 305 -15.86 7.80 17.80
CA GLU A 305 -15.73 8.25 19.19
C GLU A 305 -15.66 7.07 20.18
N GLU A 306 -16.52 6.06 20.00
CA GLU A 306 -16.53 4.84 20.81
C GLU A 306 -15.20 4.08 20.68
N PHE A 307 -14.71 3.86 19.46
CA PHE A 307 -13.44 3.18 19.21
C PHE A 307 -12.26 3.91 19.86
N LEU A 308 -12.18 5.23 19.68
CA LEU A 308 -11.10 6.03 20.26
C LEU A 308 -11.14 6.00 21.80
N LYS A 309 -12.33 6.11 22.41
CA LYS A 309 -12.50 6.02 23.86
C LYS A 309 -12.12 4.63 24.39
N GLN A 310 -12.61 3.56 23.75
CA GLN A 310 -12.38 2.18 24.18
C GLN A 310 -10.89 1.85 24.25
N PHE A 311 -10.10 2.30 23.28
CA PHE A 311 -8.67 2.00 23.18
C PHE A 311 -7.76 3.15 23.63
N GLN A 312 -8.31 4.20 24.26
CA GLN A 312 -7.58 5.38 24.76
C GLN A 312 -6.74 6.09 23.67
N LEU A 313 -7.21 6.02 22.43
CA LEU A 313 -6.61 6.62 21.26
C LEU A 313 -7.04 8.08 21.14
N LYS A 314 -6.22 8.86 20.43
CA LYS A 314 -6.50 10.27 20.13
C LYS A 314 -6.94 10.47 18.69
N VAL A 315 -6.41 9.67 17.77
CA VAL A 315 -6.59 9.86 16.32
C VAL A 315 -6.75 8.52 15.63
N LEU A 316 -7.68 8.47 14.69
CA LEU A 316 -7.84 7.43 13.68
C LEU A 316 -7.39 8.03 12.34
N VAL A 317 -6.38 7.44 11.71
CA VAL A 317 -5.92 7.82 10.37
C VAL A 317 -6.35 6.72 9.39
N PHE A 318 -7.03 7.12 8.34
CA PHE A 318 -7.55 6.25 7.30
C PHE A 318 -7.62 7.02 5.99
N ILE A 319 -7.88 6.32 4.88
CA ILE A 319 -7.91 6.91 3.56
C ILE A 319 -9.35 6.92 3.04
N ILE A 320 -9.80 8.10 2.67
CA ILE A 320 -10.96 8.30 1.80
C ILE A 320 -10.44 8.67 0.43
N PHE A 321 -11.14 8.26 -0.62
CA PHE A 321 -10.72 8.48 -2.01
C PHE A 321 -10.16 9.89 -2.26
N TYR A 322 -9.18 9.94 -3.17
CA TYR A 322 -8.44 11.08 -3.72
C TYR A 322 -7.11 11.40 -3.00
N TYR A 323 -6.01 11.00 -3.65
CA TYR A 323 -4.68 11.62 -3.69
C TYR A 323 -4.29 12.52 -2.51
N THR A 324 -4.37 12.01 -1.28
CA THR A 324 -4.00 12.79 -0.09
C THR A 324 -2.90 12.10 0.68
N ILE A 325 -1.68 12.63 0.54
CA ILE A 325 -0.58 12.33 1.44
C ILE A 325 -0.83 13.11 2.74
N PHE A 326 -1.20 12.42 3.81
CA PHE A 326 -1.35 13.02 5.14
C PHE A 326 -0.02 12.99 5.91
N LEU A 327 0.71 14.10 5.91
CA LEU A 327 1.82 14.29 6.85
C LEU A 327 1.25 14.51 8.26
N VAL A 328 1.15 13.44 9.05
CA VAL A 328 0.97 13.54 10.51
C VAL A 328 2.34 13.89 11.11
N PHE A 329 2.41 14.95 11.92
CA PHE A 329 3.60 15.33 12.68
C PHE A 329 3.50 14.81 14.11
#